data_AF-A0A392P0S5-F1
#
_entry.id   AF-A0A392P0S5-F1
#
_cell.length_a   1.000
_cell.length_b   1.000
_cell.length_c   1.000
_cell.angle_alpha   90.00
_cell.angle_beta   90.00
_cell.angle_gamma   90.00
#
_symmetry.space_group_name_H-M   'P 1'
#
loop_
_entity.id
_entity.type
_entity.pdbx_description
1 polymer ?
#
loop_
_entity_poly.entity_id
_entity_poly.type
_entity_poly.pdbx_seq_one_letter_code
_entity_poly.pdbx_strand_id
1 'polypeptide(L)'
;KNFESIPSLFQDIIERMAASKVMTVKPDACIVDFYNEGDHSTPNSWPSWFGRPIYTLFLTECDMTFGRTIVSEHHGDFRGNVKLSLVPGIILES
;
A
#
# COMPACT_ATOMS: atom_id res chain seq x y z
N LYS A 1 10.95 8.86 -15.58
CA LYS A 1 11.08 8.15 -14.29
C LYS A 1 12.09 7.05 -14.50
N ASN A 2 13.21 7.04 -13.77
CA ASN A 2 14.14 5.91 -13.83
C ASN A 2 13.54 4.79 -12.97
N PHE A 3 13.41 3.61 -13.56
CA PHE A 3 13.01 2.41 -12.83
C PHE A 3 14.28 1.62 -12.56
N GLU A 4 14.53 1.35 -11.28
CA GLU A 4 15.61 0.47 -10.85
C GLU A 4 15.03 -0.94 -10.65
N SER A 5 15.90 -1.94 -10.70
CA SER A 5 15.53 -3.29 -10.33
C SER A 5 15.04 -3.32 -8.88
N ILE A 6 14.02 -4.15 -8.59
CA ILE A 6 13.54 -4.32 -7.21
C ILE A 6 14.73 -4.74 -6.33
N PRO A 7 15.03 -4.02 -5.24
CA PRO A 7 16.09 -4.41 -4.30
C PRO A 7 15.93 -5.86 -3.81
N SER A 8 17.05 -6.57 -3.64
CA SER A 8 17.05 -8.00 -3.26
C SER A 8 16.23 -8.28 -1.99
N LEU A 9 16.34 -7.40 -0.99
CA LEU A 9 15.56 -7.52 0.25
C LEU A 9 14.04 -7.57 -0.01
N PHE A 10 13.53 -6.77 -0.96
CA PHE A 10 12.11 -6.78 -1.29
C PHE A 10 11.73 -7.99 -2.13
N GLN A 11 12.64 -8.47 -3.00
CA GLN A 11 12.44 -9.73 -3.71
C GLN A 11 12.29 -10.90 -2.72
N ASP A 12 13.15 -10.98 -1.70
CA ASP A 12 13.07 -12.01 -0.66
C ASP A 12 11.74 -11.97 0.11
N ILE A 13 11.23 -10.77 0.40
CA ILE A 13 9.92 -10.59 1.05
C ILE A 13 8.81 -11.09 0.12
N ILE A 14 8.80 -10.65 -1.14
CA ILE A 14 7.80 -11.06 -2.13
C ILE A 14 7.80 -12.59 -2.28
N GLU A 15 8.98 -13.22 -2.35
CA GLU A 15 9.11 -14.66 -2.48
C GLU A 15 8.59 -15.41 -1.27
N ARG A 16 8.87 -14.94 -0.05
CA ARG A 16 8.31 -15.51 1.17
C ARG A 16 6.78 -15.40 1.21
N MET A 17 6.23 -14.25 0.85
CA MET A 17 4.77 -14.02 0.85
C MET A 17 4.04 -14.83 -0.23
N ALA A 18 4.66 -15.02 -1.39
CA ALA A 18 4.14 -15.89 -2.44
C ALA A 18 4.21 -17.36 -2.01
N ALA A 19 5.32 -17.80 -1.41
CA ALA A 19 5.46 -19.17 -0.90
C ALA A 19 4.47 -19.49 0.23
N SER A 20 4.13 -18.50 1.07
CA SER A 20 3.11 -18.64 2.12
C SER A 20 1.68 -18.50 1.60
N LYS A 21 1.46 -18.37 0.29
CA LYS A 21 0.15 -18.20 -0.38
C LYS A 21 -0.63 -16.96 0.09
N VAL A 22 0.06 -15.95 0.63
CA VAL A 22 -0.55 -14.65 0.95
C VAL A 22 -0.75 -13.84 -0.34
N MET A 23 0.16 -13.98 -1.30
CA MET A 23 0.01 -13.39 -2.64
C MET A 23 -0.41 -14.48 -3.64
N THR A 24 -1.54 -14.26 -4.32
CA THR A 24 -2.04 -15.14 -5.39
C THR A 24 -1.31 -14.93 -6.71
N VAL A 25 -0.75 -13.73 -6.90
CA VAL A 25 0.00 -13.30 -8.09
C VAL A 25 1.28 -12.61 -7.62
N LYS A 26 2.45 -13.04 -8.12
CA LYS A 26 3.73 -12.42 -7.77
C LYS A 26 3.83 -11.03 -8.43
N PRO A 27 4.04 -9.94 -7.67
CA PRO A 27 4.24 -8.62 -8.24
C PRO A 27 5.54 -8.54 -9.04
N ASP A 28 5.53 -7.75 -10.11
CA ASP A 28 6.67 -7.47 -10.99
C ASP A 28 7.25 -6.06 -10.78
N ALA A 29 6.58 -5.23 -9.97
CA ALA A 29 6.99 -3.90 -9.58
C ALA A 29 6.74 -3.66 -8.08
N CYS A 30 7.52 -2.75 -7.49
CA CYS A 30 7.38 -2.33 -6.11
C CYS A 30 7.50 -0.80 -6.03
N ILE A 31 6.65 -0.19 -5.22
CA ILE A 31 6.70 1.23 -4.86
C ILE A 31 6.91 1.28 -3.35
N VAL A 32 7.87 2.10 -2.92
CA VAL A 32 8.15 2.32 -1.50
C VAL A 32 7.85 3.77 -1.19
N ASP A 33 6.80 3.97 -0.40
CA ASP A 33 6.41 5.29 0.08
C ASP A 33 6.98 5.51 1.49
N PHE A 34 7.72 6.60 1.67
CA PHE A 34 8.28 7.00 2.95
C PHE A 34 7.44 8.13 3.54
N TYR A 35 6.97 7.94 4.77
CA TYR A 35 6.19 8.91 5.52
C TYR A 35 6.89 9.20 6.84
N ASN A 36 7.05 10.48 7.17
CA ASN A 36 7.43 10.92 8.51
C ASN A 36 6.18 11.09 9.38
N GLU A 37 6.39 11.39 10.66
CA GLU A 37 5.30 11.69 11.58
C GLU A 37 4.46 12.87 11.08
N GLY A 38 3.14 12.65 10.94
CA GLY A 38 2.18 13.64 10.42
C GLY A 38 2.04 13.67 8.89
N ASP A 39 2.89 12.96 8.15
CA ASP A 39 2.76 12.87 6.70
C ASP A 39 1.55 12.01 6.30
N HIS A 40 0.94 12.35 5.16
CA HIS A 40 -0.17 11.62 4.58
C HIS A 40 -0.16 11.73 3.07
N SER A 41 -0.69 10.71 2.39
CA SER A 41 -0.98 10.80 0.96
C SER A 41 -2.29 11.54 0.72
N THR A 42 -2.43 12.14 -0.46
CA THR A 42 -3.74 12.58 -0.93
C THR A 42 -4.55 11.38 -1.42
N PRO A 43 -5.89 11.45 -1.36
CA PRO A 43 -6.76 10.41 -1.90
C PRO A 43 -6.42 10.14 -3.36
N ASN A 44 -6.14 8.87 -3.67
CA ASN A 44 -5.76 8.45 -5.02
C ASN A 44 -6.32 7.06 -5.33
N SER A 45 -6.29 6.73 -6.61
CA SER A 45 -6.63 5.41 -7.13
C SER A 45 -5.49 4.91 -7.99
N TRP A 46 -5.17 3.64 -7.87
CA TRP A 46 -4.25 2.97 -8.77
C TRP A 46 -4.72 3.12 -10.22
N PRO A 47 -3.85 3.57 -11.15
CA PRO A 47 -4.21 3.69 -12.55
C PRO A 47 -4.74 2.37 -13.13
N SER A 48 -5.66 2.45 -14.10
CA SER A 48 -6.32 1.28 -14.69
C SER A 48 -5.39 0.31 -15.40
N TRP A 49 -4.18 0.75 -15.76
CA TRP A 49 -3.16 -0.07 -16.41
C TRP A 49 -2.27 -0.85 -15.42
N PHE A 50 -2.39 -0.64 -14.12
CA PHE A 50 -1.78 -1.52 -13.13
C PHE A 50 -2.52 -2.86 -13.10
N GLY A 51 -1.74 -3.95 -13.09
CA GLY A 51 -2.27 -5.29 -12.86
C GLY A 51 -2.95 -5.42 -11.50
N ARG A 52 -3.83 -6.40 -11.36
CA ARG A 52 -4.51 -6.73 -10.11
C ARG A 52 -4.16 -8.16 -9.66
N PRO A 53 -4.17 -8.42 -8.35
CA PRO A 53 -4.43 -7.46 -7.26
C PRO A 53 -3.22 -6.55 -6.95
N ILE A 54 -3.44 -5.47 -6.21
CA ILE A 54 -2.38 -4.65 -5.62
C ILE A 54 -2.21 -5.02 -4.16
N TYR A 55 -0.97 -5.32 -3.76
CA TYR A 55 -0.60 -5.62 -2.39
C TYR A 55 0.08 -4.41 -1.74
N THR A 56 -0.37 -4.02 -0.56
CA THR A 56 0.28 -2.98 0.26
C THR A 56 0.71 -3.59 1.59
N LEU A 57 2.01 -3.54 1.88
CA LEU A 57 2.60 -3.99 3.14
C LEU A 57 2.90 -2.77 4.03
N PHE A 58 2.41 -2.78 5.27
CA PHE A 58 2.62 -1.69 6.22
C PHE A 58 3.77 -2.02 7.18
N LEU A 59 4.70 -1.08 7.35
CA LEU A 59 5.90 -1.26 8.19
C LEU A 59 5.82 -0.51 9.53
N THR A 60 4.85 0.38 9.67
CA THR A 60 4.56 1.16 10.89
C THR A 60 3.05 1.11 11.16
N GLU A 61 2.64 1.49 12.37
CA GLU A 61 1.22 1.73 12.65
C GLU A 61 0.72 2.92 11.83
N CYS A 62 -0.42 2.77 11.15
CA CYS A 62 -1.04 3.86 10.41
C CYS A 62 -2.55 3.64 10.23
N ASP A 63 -3.24 4.70 9.83
CA ASP A 63 -4.64 4.63 9.41
C ASP A 63 -4.74 4.69 7.88
N MET A 64 -5.64 3.90 7.30
CA MET A 64 -5.97 3.96 5.89
C MET A 64 -7.47 4.14 5.67
N THR A 65 -7.83 5.16 4.89
CA THR A 65 -9.22 5.49 4.57
C THR A 65 -9.53 5.08 3.12
N PHE A 66 -10.61 4.33 2.94
CA PHE A 66 -11.12 3.87 1.65
C PHE A 66 -12.52 4.39 1.39
N GLY A 67 -12.83 4.68 0.13
CA GLY A 67 -14.17 5.08 -0.29
C GLY A 67 -14.20 5.57 -1.72
N ARG A 68 -15.38 5.52 -2.34
CA ARG A 68 -15.60 6.15 -3.65
C ARG A 68 -15.51 7.67 -3.58
N THR A 69 -15.85 8.23 -2.42
CA THR A 69 -15.71 9.65 -2.10
C THR A 69 -14.97 9.73 -0.78
N ILE A 70 -13.84 10.43 -0.78
CA ILE A 70 -13.04 10.70 0.40
C ILE A 70 -12.99 12.21 0.57
N VAL A 71 -13.43 12.69 1.73
CA VAL A 71 -13.49 14.11 2.07
C VAL A 71 -12.39 14.42 3.08
N SER A 72 -11.67 15.52 2.89
CA SER A 72 -10.74 16.04 3.90
C SER A 72 -11.53 16.91 4.87
N GLU A 73 -11.58 16.51 6.14
CA GLU A 73 -12.12 17.36 7.21
C GLU A 73 -11.04 18.33 7.70
N HIS A 74 -9.81 17.84 7.89
CA HIS A 74 -8.60 18.61 8.20
C HIS A 74 -7.38 18.08 7.42
N HIS A 75 -6.26 18.79 7.50
CA HIS A 75 -5.01 18.37 6.83
C HIS A 75 -4.55 17.02 7.38
N GLY A 76 -4.58 15.98 6.55
CA GLY A 76 -4.28 14.59 6.94
C GLY A 76 -5.42 13.81 7.56
N ASP A 77 -6.57 14.43 7.84
CA ASP A 77 -7.76 13.74 8.33
C ASP A 77 -8.78 13.56 7.22
N PHE A 78 -8.88 12.31 6.76
CA PHE A 78 -9.73 11.90 5.65
C PHE A 78 -10.86 11.01 6.12
N ARG A 79 -12.08 11.37 5.72
CA ARG A 79 -13.29 10.59 5.96
C ARG A 79 -13.73 9.89 4.68
N GLY A 80 -13.94 8.59 4.78
CA GLY A 80 -14.43 7.72 3.71
C GLY A 80 -15.44 6.71 4.25
N ASN A 81 -15.77 5.71 3.42
CA ASN A 81 -16.72 4.65 3.77
C ASN A 81 -16.13 3.66 4.79
N VAL A 82 -14.83 3.40 4.70
CA VAL A 82 -14.10 2.47 5.56
C VAL A 82 -12.82 3.14 6.02
N LYS A 83 -12.52 3.09 7.32
CA LYS A 83 -11.24 3.48 7.89
C LYS A 83 -10.69 2.29 8.66
N LEU A 84 -9.45 1.90 8.37
CA LEU A 84 -8.75 0.80 9.02
C LEU A 84 -7.55 1.34 9.77
N SER A 85 -7.39 0.96 11.02
CA SER A 85 -6.13 1.13 11.76
C SER A 85 -5.29 -0.13 11.58
N LEU A 86 -4.10 0.04 11.04
CA LEU A 86 -3.23 -1.03 10.57
C LEU A 86 -2.00 -1.09 11.47
N VAL A 87 -1.58 -2.31 11.78
CA VAL A 87 -0.36 -2.59 12.52
C VAL A 87 0.75 -3.04 11.56
N PRO A 88 2.04 -2.91 11.94
CA PRO A 88 3.14 -3.38 11.13
C PRO A 88 3.01 -4.86 10.75
N GLY A 89 3.36 -5.19 9.51
CA GLY A 89 3.33 -6.56 8.99
C GLY A 89 2.01 -6.98 8.35
N ILE A 90 0.95 -6.17 8.45
CA ILE A 90 -0.30 -6.42 7.72
C ILE A 90 -0.08 -6.20 6.22
N ILE A 91 -0.66 -7.09 5.41
CA ILE A 91 -0.81 -6.91 3.97
C ILE A 91 -2.28 -6.70 3.64
N LEU A 92 -2.56 -5.66 2.85
CA LEU A 92 -3.85 -5.45 2.23
C LEU A 92 -3.79 -5.82 0.75
N GLU A 93 -4.83 -6.53 0.29
CA GLU A 93 -5.06 -6.88 -1.12
C GLU A 93 -6.24 -6.05 -1.65
N SER A 94 -6.04 -5.30 -2.74
CA SER A 94 -7.04 -4.41 -3.36
C SER A 94 -7.10 -4.44 -4.88
#